data_AF-A0AAP0SCE2-F1
#
_entry.id   AF-A0AAP0SCE2-F1
#
_cell.length_a   1.000
_cell.length_b   1.000
_cell.length_c   1.000
_cell.angle_alpha   90.00
_cell.angle_beta   90.00
_cell.angle_gamma   90.00
#
_symmetry.space_group_name_H-M   'P 1'
#
loop_
_entity.id
_entity.type
_entity.pdbx_description
1 polymer ?
#
loop_
_entity_poly.entity_id
_entity_poly.type
_entity_poly.pdbx_seq_one_letter_code
_entity_poly.pdbx_strand_id
1 'polypeptide(L)'
;MRRPQGRGLELARKHIASYLSELDCIRRSSDFLRSSARNTSEHGVDDRTTASGCQPIGFNATLNSRLSAPTPPHAIRTLSWEKAVEYFEKLLDDLDIICSYSLDPLFERVSRFVVQFQKSQPNLVARAHLQVLLVQDGKLYGRDPIFSVISRAAALPKVTKNHDIQKNEYVL
;
A
#
# COMPACT_ATOMS: atom_id res chain seq x y z
N MET A 1 19.84 -14.45 -18.92
CA MET A 1 20.48 -13.42 -18.07
C MET A 1 19.63 -13.23 -16.81
N ARG A 2 20.14 -13.54 -15.61
CA ARG A 2 19.44 -13.27 -14.33
C ARG A 2 19.50 -11.75 -14.09
N ARG A 3 18.36 -11.05 -14.12
CA ARG A 3 18.29 -9.64 -13.69
C ARG A 3 18.69 -9.57 -12.21
N PRO A 4 19.50 -8.58 -11.77
CA PRO A 4 19.85 -8.41 -10.37
C PRO A 4 18.60 -7.99 -9.59
N GLN A 5 17.90 -8.97 -9.00
CA GLN A 5 16.79 -8.73 -8.08
C GLN A 5 17.38 -8.22 -6.75
N GLY A 6 16.92 -7.05 -6.29
CA GLY A 6 17.37 -6.47 -5.02
C GLY A 6 17.72 -4.98 -5.09
N ARG A 7 18.39 -4.52 -6.16
CA ARG A 7 18.79 -3.09 -6.30
C ARG A 7 17.59 -2.12 -6.27
N GLY A 8 16.45 -2.53 -6.83
CA GLY A 8 15.23 -1.73 -6.81
C GLY A 8 14.63 -1.60 -5.40
N LEU A 9 14.65 -2.67 -4.62
CA LEU A 9 14.14 -2.66 -3.24
C LEU A 9 15.05 -1.84 -2.32
N GLU A 10 16.37 -2.01 -2.44
CA GLU A 10 17.34 -1.19 -1.70
C GLU A 10 17.21 0.30 -2.03
N LEU A 11 17.02 0.64 -3.30
CA LEU A 11 16.78 2.02 -3.71
C LEU A 11 15.45 2.55 -3.16
N ALA A 12 14.39 1.75 -3.21
CA ALA A 12 13.11 2.10 -2.61
C ALA A 12 13.25 2.41 -1.11
N ARG A 13 14.01 1.60 -0.35
CA ARG A 13 14.29 1.87 1.08
C ARG A 13 15.00 3.22 1.30
N LYS A 14 15.95 3.58 0.44
CA LYS A 14 16.62 4.89 0.52
C LYS A 14 15.63 6.04 0.30
N HIS A 15 14.73 5.90 -0.67
CA HIS A 15 13.67 6.89 -0.89
C HIS A 15 12.70 6.96 0.28
N ILE A 16 12.27 5.82 0.81
CA ILE A 16 11.39 5.76 2.00
C ILE A 16 12.03 6.50 3.18
N ALA A 17 13.31 6.24 3.47
CA ALA A 17 14.03 6.92 4.55
C ALA A 17 14.13 8.45 4.32
N SER A 18 14.35 8.89 3.07
CA SER A 18 14.33 10.31 2.70
C SER A 18 12.95 10.93 2.96
N TYR A 19 11.89 10.28 2.50
CA TYR A 19 10.53 10.79 2.64
C TYR A 19 10.04 10.80 4.09
N LEU A 20 10.40 9.81 4.91
CA LEU A 20 10.13 9.85 6.35
C LEU A 20 10.81 11.04 7.01
N SER A 21 12.06 11.34 6.63
CA SER A 21 12.79 12.51 7.14
C SER A 21 12.15 13.83 6.70
N GLU A 22 11.63 13.90 5.47
CA GLU A 22 10.89 15.05 4.96
C GLU A 22 9.55 15.23 5.68
N LEU A 23 8.78 14.16 5.91
CA LEU A 23 7.54 14.20 6.69
C LEU A 23 7.79 14.69 8.12
N ASP A 24 8.87 14.23 8.75
CA ASP A 24 9.30 14.72 10.07
C ASP A 24 9.60 16.23 10.06
N CYS A 25 10.30 16.72 9.03
CA CYS A 25 10.57 18.17 8.87
C CYS A 25 9.27 18.96 8.69
N ILE A 26 8.35 18.44 7.89
CA ILE A 26 7.04 19.01 7.65
C ILE A 26 6.23 19.06 8.96
N ARG A 27 6.25 17.98 9.76
CA ARG A 27 5.56 17.91 11.05
C ARG A 27 6.10 18.95 12.03
N ARG A 28 7.42 19.10 12.11
CA ARG A 28 8.08 20.11 12.97
C ARG A 28 7.84 21.55 12.53
N SER A 29 7.64 21.79 11.24
CA SER A 29 7.33 23.11 10.69
C SER A 29 5.84 23.46 10.68
N SER A 30 4.97 22.54 11.13
CA SER A 30 3.52 22.73 11.12
C SER A 30 3.06 23.97 11.89
N ASP A 31 3.64 24.25 13.06
CA ASP A 31 3.34 25.44 13.86
C ASP A 31 3.71 26.73 13.13
N PHE A 32 4.84 26.74 12.43
CA PHE A 32 5.28 27.86 11.60
C PHE A 32 4.30 28.10 10.44
N LEU A 33 3.91 27.04 9.73
CA LEU A 33 2.92 27.12 8.64
C LEU A 33 1.56 27.59 9.14
N ARG A 34 1.11 27.10 10.30
CA ARG A 34 -0.15 27.50 10.94
C ARG A 34 -0.12 28.96 11.39
N SER A 35 1.01 29.44 11.91
CA SER A 35 1.18 30.84 12.32
C SER A 35 1.13 31.82 11.14
N SER A 36 1.61 31.39 9.97
CA SER A 36 1.57 32.17 8.71
C SER A 36 0.17 32.20 8.08
N ALA A 37 -0.70 31.22 8.40
CA ALA A 37 -2.05 31.09 7.88
C ALA A 37 -3.13 31.80 8.72
N ARG A 38 -2.74 32.67 9.67
CA ARG A 38 -3.58 33.31 10.71
C ARG A 38 -4.81 34.11 10.24
N ASN A 39 -5.10 34.20 8.94
CA ASN A 39 -6.29 34.86 8.40
C ASN A 39 -7.46 33.92 8.08
N THR A 40 -7.33 32.61 8.31
CA THR A 40 -8.42 31.66 8.04
C THR A 40 -8.61 30.72 9.23
N SER A 41 -9.57 31.11 10.09
CA SER A 41 -10.34 30.39 11.12
C SER A 41 -9.78 29.12 11.77
N GLU A 42 -10.10 28.93 13.05
CA GLU A 42 -9.86 27.78 13.95
C GLU A 42 -10.47 26.45 13.46
N HIS A 43 -10.25 26.07 12.21
CA HIS A 43 -11.03 25.06 11.50
C HIS A 43 -10.22 23.81 11.11
N GLY A 44 -8.92 23.74 11.43
CA GLY A 44 -8.02 22.70 10.96
C GLY A 44 -7.68 21.57 11.95
N VAL A 45 -8.34 21.49 13.10
CA VAL A 45 -7.96 20.52 14.17
C VAL A 45 -8.75 19.21 14.08
N ASP A 46 -10.04 19.27 13.73
CA ASP A 46 -10.92 18.09 13.76
C ASP A 46 -11.29 17.57 12.37
N ASP A 47 -11.56 16.26 12.30
CA ASP A 47 -12.19 15.64 11.12
C ASP A 47 -13.54 16.30 10.88
N ARG A 48 -13.70 16.89 9.71
CA ARG A 48 -14.96 17.51 9.30
C ARG A 48 -15.65 16.68 8.26
N THR A 49 -16.93 16.95 8.08
CA THR A 49 -17.69 16.36 6.97
C THR A 49 -18.37 17.46 6.18
N THR A 50 -18.61 17.24 4.90
CA THR A 50 -19.42 18.19 4.12
C THR A 50 -20.86 18.29 4.62
N ALA A 51 -21.33 17.32 5.43
CA ALA A 51 -22.62 17.38 6.11
C ALA A 51 -22.66 18.44 7.23
N SER A 52 -21.52 18.86 7.79
CA SER A 52 -21.46 19.93 8.80
C SER A 52 -21.40 21.33 8.18
N GLY A 53 -21.76 21.48 6.89
CA GLY A 53 -21.73 22.75 6.16
C GLY A 53 -20.31 23.20 5.75
N CYS A 54 -19.28 22.41 6.01
CA CYS A 54 -17.90 22.70 5.62
C CYS A 54 -17.70 22.40 4.13
N GLN A 55 -17.25 23.39 3.35
CA GLN A 55 -16.90 23.15 1.95
C GLN A 55 -15.57 22.39 1.87
N PRO A 56 -15.47 21.34 1.04
CA PRO A 56 -14.22 20.63 0.88
C PRO A 56 -13.24 21.49 0.06
N ILE A 57 -12.04 21.71 0.58
CA ILE A 57 -11.03 22.55 -0.07
C ILE A 57 -10.58 21.88 -1.37
N GLY A 58 -10.62 22.60 -2.48
CA GLY A 58 -10.15 22.12 -3.78
C GLY A 58 -11.02 21.03 -4.44
N PHE A 59 -12.18 20.71 -3.86
CA PHE A 59 -13.11 19.71 -4.40
C PHE A 59 -14.49 20.30 -4.62
N ASN A 60 -15.13 19.97 -5.75
CA ASN A 60 -16.52 20.32 -5.99
C ASN A 60 -17.43 19.21 -5.47
N ALA A 61 -18.14 19.46 -4.37
CA ALA A 61 -19.07 18.47 -3.77
C ALA A 61 -20.20 18.04 -4.73
N THR A 62 -20.51 18.83 -5.76
CA THR A 62 -21.54 18.50 -6.76
C THR A 62 -21.05 17.53 -7.85
N LEU A 63 -19.76 17.18 -7.90
CA LEU A 63 -19.18 16.28 -8.91
C LEU A 63 -19.93 14.94 -8.99
N ASN A 64 -20.15 14.29 -7.84
CA ASN A 64 -20.83 12.99 -7.80
C ASN A 64 -22.27 13.08 -8.31
N SER A 65 -22.99 14.15 -7.96
CA SER A 65 -24.37 14.37 -8.43
C SER A 65 -24.48 14.64 -9.93
N ARG A 66 -23.39 15.12 -10.56
CA ARG A 66 -23.38 15.47 -11.99
C ARG A 66 -22.81 14.36 -12.89
N LEU A 67 -21.93 13.51 -12.36
CA LEU A 67 -21.19 12.52 -13.16
C LEU A 67 -21.58 11.07 -12.88
N SER A 68 -22.21 10.75 -11.74
CA SER A 68 -22.56 9.38 -11.37
C SER A 68 -24.05 9.08 -11.59
N ALA A 69 -24.35 7.81 -11.87
CA ALA A 69 -25.70 7.26 -11.73
C ALA A 69 -26.25 7.58 -10.32
N PRO A 70 -27.58 7.64 -10.10
CA PRO A 70 -28.15 8.13 -8.85
C PRO A 70 -27.76 7.23 -7.66
N THR A 71 -26.65 7.56 -7.02
CA THR A 71 -26.26 7.08 -5.71
C THR A 71 -26.71 8.09 -4.66
N PRO A 72 -27.11 7.63 -3.46
CA PRO A 72 -27.39 8.54 -2.36
C PRO A 72 -26.22 9.51 -2.12
N PRO A 73 -26.48 10.79 -1.82
CA PRO A 73 -25.42 11.74 -1.56
C PRO A 73 -24.59 11.29 -0.35
N HIS A 74 -23.28 11.18 -0.54
CA HIS A 74 -22.34 10.83 0.51
C HIS A 74 -21.64 12.09 1.04
N ALA A 75 -21.59 12.23 2.36
CA ALA A 75 -20.78 13.27 2.99
C ALA A 75 -19.29 12.93 2.79
N ILE A 76 -18.51 13.93 2.38
CA ILE A 76 -17.06 13.79 2.21
C ILE A 76 -16.41 14.12 3.54
N ARG A 77 -15.59 13.22 4.07
CA ARG A 77 -14.77 13.48 5.25
C ARG A 77 -13.52 14.26 4.84
N THR A 78 -13.32 15.43 5.45
CA THR A 78 -12.08 16.19 5.39
C THR A 78 -11.18 15.68 6.51
N LEU A 79 -10.05 15.09 6.13
CA LEU A 79 -9.03 14.62 7.07
C LEU A 79 -8.25 15.81 7.64
N SER A 80 -7.95 15.76 8.93
CA SER A 80 -6.99 16.69 9.52
C SER A 80 -5.60 16.50 8.92
N TRP A 81 -4.80 17.55 8.95
CA TRP A 81 -3.41 17.51 8.48
C TRP A 81 -2.59 16.44 9.21
N GLU A 82 -2.77 16.33 10.53
CA GLU A 82 -2.06 15.38 11.37
C GLU A 82 -2.35 13.94 10.98
N LYS A 83 -3.63 13.60 10.79
CA LYS A 83 -4.05 12.27 10.29
C LYS A 83 -3.54 11.97 8.89
N ALA A 84 -3.40 12.99 8.03
CA ALA A 84 -2.83 12.81 6.70
C ALA A 84 -1.34 12.45 6.78
N VAL A 85 -0.58 13.13 7.64
CA VAL A 85 0.85 12.83 7.87
C VAL A 85 1.02 11.43 8.49
N GLU A 86 0.27 11.11 9.54
CA GLU A 86 0.27 9.77 10.18
C GLU A 86 -0.03 8.65 9.18
N TYR A 87 -0.98 8.88 8.27
CA TYR A 87 -1.30 7.92 7.22
C TYR A 87 -0.11 7.64 6.31
N PHE A 88 0.62 8.68 5.88
CA PHE A 88 1.78 8.53 5.01
C PHE A 88 2.98 7.93 5.73
N GLU A 89 3.24 8.31 6.99
CA GLU A 89 4.27 7.68 7.83
C GLU A 89 4.02 6.16 7.93
N LYS A 90 2.80 5.77 8.32
CA LYS A 90 2.42 4.36 8.41
C LYS A 90 2.55 3.63 7.06
N LEU A 91 2.12 4.25 5.96
CA LEU A 91 2.25 3.66 4.62
C LEU A 91 3.72 3.43 4.24
N LEU A 92 4.59 4.39 4.54
CA LEU A 92 6.02 4.28 4.25
C LEU A 92 6.68 3.18 5.10
N ASP A 93 6.32 3.06 6.37
CA ASP A 93 6.79 1.97 7.24
C ASP A 93 6.33 0.60 6.74
N ASP A 94 5.04 0.47 6.38
CA ASP A 94 4.49 -0.75 5.80
C ASP A 94 5.24 -1.15 4.49
N LEU A 95 5.63 -0.16 3.68
CA LEU A 95 6.43 -0.39 2.46
C LEU A 95 7.89 -0.76 2.78
N ASP A 96 8.50 -0.21 3.83
CA ASP A 96 9.88 -0.59 4.22
C ASP A 96 9.95 -2.05 4.69
N ILE A 97 8.92 -2.52 5.40
CA ILE A 97 8.80 -3.94 5.79
C ILE A 97 8.80 -4.85 4.55
N ILE A 98 8.07 -4.47 3.49
CA ILE A 98 8.06 -5.21 2.23
C ILE A 98 9.43 -5.16 1.55
N CYS A 99 10.05 -3.97 1.49
CA CYS A 99 11.33 -3.79 0.80
C CYS A 99 12.53 -4.42 1.53
N SER A 100 12.42 -4.64 2.84
CA SER A 100 13.44 -5.31 3.65
C SER A 100 13.37 -6.84 3.60
N TYR A 101 12.30 -7.40 3.03
CA TYR A 101 12.14 -8.84 2.94
C TYR A 101 13.11 -9.48 1.94
N SER A 102 13.76 -10.58 2.33
CA SER A 102 14.85 -11.22 1.57
C SER A 102 14.44 -12.04 0.34
N LEU A 103 13.20 -11.87 -0.17
CA LEU A 103 12.63 -12.59 -1.33
C LEU A 103 12.89 -14.10 -1.30
N ASP A 104 12.71 -14.71 -0.13
CA ASP A 104 12.96 -16.13 0.10
C ASP A 104 11.99 -16.99 -0.74
N PRO A 105 12.48 -17.96 -1.55
CA PRO A 105 11.65 -18.79 -2.41
C PRO A 105 10.88 -19.90 -1.66
N LEU A 106 11.17 -20.13 -0.37
CA LEU A 106 10.49 -21.17 0.42
C LEU A 106 9.07 -20.74 0.80
N PHE A 107 8.08 -21.54 0.36
CA PHE A 107 6.66 -21.29 0.60
C PHE A 107 6.33 -21.00 2.08
N GLU A 108 6.92 -21.75 3.00
CA GLU A 108 6.70 -21.57 4.44
C GLU A 108 7.16 -20.20 4.94
N ARG A 109 8.30 -19.72 4.46
CA ARG A 109 8.85 -18.41 4.85
C ARG A 109 8.02 -17.28 4.27
N VAL A 110 7.60 -17.42 3.01
CA VAL A 110 6.67 -16.48 2.36
C VAL A 110 5.34 -16.43 3.09
N SER A 111 4.74 -17.58 3.38
CA SER A 111 3.46 -17.67 4.08
C SER A 111 3.54 -17.07 5.47
N ARG A 112 4.62 -17.38 6.21
CA ARG A 112 4.87 -16.79 7.53
C ARG A 112 5.00 -15.28 7.44
N PHE A 113 5.75 -14.77 6.47
CA PHE A 113 5.89 -13.33 6.25
C PHE A 113 4.53 -12.68 5.96
N VAL A 114 3.74 -13.23 5.04
CA VAL A 114 2.39 -12.70 4.72
C VAL A 114 1.50 -12.69 5.96
N VAL A 115 1.48 -13.76 6.75
CA VAL A 115 0.67 -13.82 7.98
C VAL A 115 1.11 -12.75 8.98
N GLN A 116 2.41 -12.58 9.21
CA GLN A 116 2.90 -11.57 10.15
C GLN A 116 2.65 -10.16 9.64
N PHE A 117 2.86 -9.92 8.34
CA PHE A 117 2.56 -8.65 7.71
C PHE A 117 1.08 -8.31 7.77
N GLN A 118 0.16 -9.26 7.56
CA GLN A 118 -1.28 -8.98 7.71
C GLN A 118 -1.69 -8.72 9.16
N LYS A 119 -1.04 -9.36 10.14
CA LYS A 119 -1.30 -9.14 11.57
C LYS A 119 -0.97 -7.70 12.01
N SER A 120 -0.03 -7.03 11.35
CA SER A 120 0.26 -5.60 11.63
C SER A 120 -0.76 -4.64 11.01
N GLN A 121 -1.83 -5.14 10.39
CA GLN A 121 -2.88 -4.34 9.73
C GLN A 121 -2.30 -3.29 8.75
N PRO A 122 -1.60 -3.75 7.70
CA PRO A 122 -0.87 -2.87 6.81
C PRO A 122 -1.83 -2.10 5.90
N ASN A 123 -1.37 -0.95 5.42
CA ASN A 123 -2.12 -0.10 4.50
C ASN A 123 -2.52 -0.87 3.22
N LEU A 124 -3.68 -0.55 2.67
CA LEU A 124 -4.18 -1.15 1.41
C LEU A 124 -3.17 -1.06 0.27
N VAL A 125 -2.50 0.08 0.11
CA VAL A 125 -1.51 0.29 -0.95
C VAL A 125 -0.32 -0.64 -0.74
N ALA A 126 0.18 -0.78 0.49
CA ALA A 126 1.26 -1.71 0.80
C ALA A 126 0.84 -3.18 0.55
N ARG A 127 -0.41 -3.55 0.89
CA ARG A 127 -0.96 -4.89 0.57
C ARG A 127 -0.98 -5.17 -0.93
N ALA A 128 -1.43 -4.20 -1.73
CA ALA A 128 -1.44 -4.32 -3.19
C ALA A 128 -0.03 -4.49 -3.75
N HIS A 129 0.94 -3.70 -3.27
CA HIS A 129 2.33 -3.86 -3.65
C HIS A 129 2.91 -5.22 -3.26
N LEU A 130 2.59 -5.73 -2.07
CA LEU A 130 3.01 -7.07 -1.65
C LEU A 130 2.44 -8.15 -2.59
N GLN A 131 1.17 -8.04 -2.98
CA GLN A 131 0.55 -9.00 -3.90
C GLN A 131 1.27 -9.03 -5.25
N VAL A 132 1.54 -7.86 -5.84
CA VAL A 132 2.27 -7.73 -7.11
C VAL A 132 3.73 -8.19 -7.00
N LEU A 133 4.36 -7.97 -5.84
CA LEU A 133 5.72 -8.46 -5.59
C LEU A 133 5.75 -9.99 -5.51
N LEU A 134 4.81 -10.59 -4.80
CA LEU A 134 4.75 -12.03 -4.57
C LEU A 134 4.35 -12.79 -5.83
N VAL A 135 3.33 -12.36 -6.55
CA VAL A 135 2.77 -13.09 -7.69
C VAL A 135 2.92 -12.28 -8.96
N GLN A 136 3.74 -12.79 -9.88
CA GLN A 136 3.96 -12.20 -11.20
C GLN A 136 3.76 -13.29 -12.24
N ASP A 137 2.74 -13.14 -13.10
CA ASP A 137 2.41 -14.10 -14.17
C ASP A 137 2.32 -15.56 -13.66
N GLY A 138 1.63 -15.77 -12.54
CA GLY A 138 1.47 -17.10 -11.92
C GLY A 138 2.73 -17.65 -11.23
N LYS A 139 3.79 -16.85 -11.10
CA LYS A 139 5.07 -17.25 -10.49
C LYS A 139 5.37 -16.45 -9.22
N LEU A 140 5.94 -17.14 -8.24
CA LEU A 140 6.49 -16.52 -7.04
C LEU A 140 7.70 -15.65 -7.41
N TYR A 141 7.62 -14.34 -7.15
CA TYR A 141 8.60 -13.32 -7.53
C TYR A 141 8.98 -13.31 -9.02
N GLY A 142 8.08 -13.81 -9.89
CA GLY A 142 8.37 -14.01 -11.31
C GLY A 142 9.37 -15.13 -11.61
N ARG A 143 9.76 -15.94 -10.61
CA ARG A 143 10.79 -16.99 -10.72
C ARG A 143 10.21 -18.39 -10.88
N ASP A 144 9.56 -18.89 -9.84
CA ASP A 144 9.09 -20.27 -9.74
C ASP A 144 7.56 -20.31 -9.90
N PRO A 145 6.98 -21.18 -10.75
CA PRO A 145 5.52 -21.36 -10.82
C PRO A 145 4.94 -21.68 -9.44
N ILE A 146 3.82 -21.05 -9.07
CA ILE A 146 3.22 -21.21 -7.75
C ILE A 146 2.90 -22.68 -7.48
N PHE A 147 2.37 -23.41 -8.46
CA PHE A 147 2.12 -24.85 -8.32
C PHE A 147 3.38 -25.66 -7.95
N SER A 148 4.53 -25.32 -8.55
CA SER A 148 5.82 -25.96 -8.25
C SER A 148 6.30 -25.64 -6.83
N VAL A 149 6.10 -24.40 -6.40
CA VAL A 149 6.44 -23.96 -5.04
C VAL A 149 5.60 -24.70 -3.99
N ILE A 150 4.29 -24.80 -4.21
CA ILE A 150 3.36 -25.50 -3.29
C ILE A 150 3.65 -27.00 -3.27
N SER A 151 3.81 -27.63 -4.45
CA SER A 151 4.09 -29.07 -4.53
C SER A 151 5.37 -29.47 -3.79
N ARG A 152 6.40 -28.61 -3.88
CA ARG A 152 7.67 -28.77 -3.17
C ARG A 152 7.48 -28.64 -1.66
N ALA A 153 6.67 -27.70 -1.20
CA ALA A 153 6.36 -27.51 0.22
C ALA A 153 5.55 -28.68 0.80
N ALA A 154 4.66 -29.27 0.00
CA ALA A 154 3.85 -30.44 0.38
C ALA A 154 4.61 -31.79 0.26
N ALA A 155 5.91 -31.77 -0.04
CA ALA A 155 6.72 -32.97 -0.30
C ALA A 155 6.10 -33.92 -1.35
N LEU A 156 5.31 -33.38 -2.29
CA LEU A 156 4.69 -34.17 -3.35
C LEU A 156 5.73 -34.60 -4.39
N PRO A 157 5.59 -35.79 -4.99
CA PRO A 157 6.42 -36.18 -6.12
C PRO A 157 6.33 -35.11 -7.22
N LYS A 158 7.42 -34.86 -7.95
CA LYS A 158 7.40 -34.02 -9.15
C LYS A 158 6.58 -34.72 -10.25
N VAL A 159 5.26 -34.74 -10.10
CA VAL A 159 4.35 -35.36 -11.06
C VAL A 159 4.39 -34.57 -12.36
N THR A 160 4.42 -35.33 -13.46
CA THR A 160 4.51 -34.89 -14.85
C THR A 160 3.56 -33.74 -15.18
N LYS A 161 4.12 -32.69 -15.78
CA LYS A 161 3.45 -31.55 -16.42
C LYS A 161 2.18 -32.02 -17.17
N ASN A 162 0.99 -31.77 -16.63
CA ASN A 162 -0.34 -31.80 -17.29
C ASN A 162 -1.46 -31.98 -16.26
N HIS A 163 -1.60 -31.05 -15.31
CA HIS A 163 -2.87 -30.89 -14.61
C HIS A 163 -3.60 -29.67 -15.19
N ASP A 164 -4.89 -29.80 -15.44
CA ASP A 164 -5.77 -28.70 -15.91
C ASP A 164 -5.71 -27.46 -15.00
N ILE A 165 -5.23 -27.63 -13.76
CA ILE A 165 -4.95 -26.56 -12.79
C ILE A 165 -3.93 -25.54 -13.31
N GLN A 166 -2.97 -25.93 -14.15
CA GLN A 166 -1.96 -25.01 -14.73
C GLN A 166 -2.53 -24.12 -15.84
N LYS A 167 -3.69 -24.46 -16.42
CA LYS A 167 -4.32 -23.66 -17.48
C LYS A 167 -4.85 -22.31 -16.97
N ASN A 168 -5.07 -22.18 -15.65
CA ASN A 168 -5.57 -20.98 -15.00
C ASN A 168 -4.50 -20.19 -14.22
N GLU A 169 -3.20 -20.53 -14.34
CA GLU A 169 -2.13 -19.72 -13.70
C GLU A 169 -1.98 -18.31 -14.34
N TYR A 170 -2.68 -18.05 -15.46
CA TYR A 170 -2.78 -16.76 -16.14
C TYR A 170 -4.16 -16.14 -15.92
N VAL A 171 -4.43 -15.60 -14.73
CA VAL A 171 -5.56 -14.68 -14.56
C VAL A 171 -5.02 -13.34 -14.06
N LEU A 172 -5.36 -12.31 -14.84
CA LEU A 172 -5.05 -10.87 -14.78
C LEU A 172 -4.61 -10.29 -13.44
#